data_AF-A0A1B9E7S1-F1
#
_entry.id   AF-A0A1B9E7S1-F1
#
_cell.length_a   1.000
_cell.length_b   1.000
_cell.length_c   1.000
_cell.angle_alpha   90.00
_cell.angle_beta   90.00
_cell.angle_gamma   90.00
#
_symmetry.space_group_name_H-M   'P 1'
#
loop_
_entity.id
_entity.type
_entity.pdbx_description
1 polymer ?
#
loop_
_entity_poly.entity_id
_entity_poly.type
_entity_poly.pdbx_seq_one_letter_code
_entity_poly.pdbx_strand_id
1 'polypeptide(L)'
;MKLFKKKYKSKILETMTTDIATQDQLQEVVIKGSEVLKSSELRVSKAISVGNKLLAEIQENGMSAQLDERANKFLVNCRTAKTDIENQRKPITAFFDTIRKQFTEIEGKLDPKKAEALPAAIQFYRDDYVKQIKAKEAEKQRIAQMKIDKEKEIIDIKSSLEIQLSKHVNNHISDRKQKLQDSFNNINLQNFAEKSKALKTLAIEYQRSHYDLFSPNWSRKLVTQEETTELLNAFIESKDFDLIAVVVVDEIRKFKDELIEKLPSLKTSLDEMAKAGEEEQKRLAAEKSKREAAAQAKIKSDAEIKNKADAEAAEIKKTADQTNAMMNNLELNDTVAPEARDGFKLKLLNKTAIAEIFTFWFQREGITLTLEELEKKSIAQMKAYCEKVGHKSGDLIVSENLKYEPVYKAVNRK
;
A
#
# COMPACT_ATOMS: atom_id res chain seq x y z
N MET A 1 -7.41 -25.44 0.88
CA MET A 1 -8.29 -25.77 -0.27
C MET A 1 -8.63 -27.26 -0.39
N LYS A 2 -7.66 -28.20 -0.37
CA LYS A 2 -7.93 -29.65 -0.49
C LYS A 2 -8.83 -30.24 0.62
N LEU A 3 -8.60 -29.85 1.88
CA LEU A 3 -9.45 -30.25 3.02
C LEU A 3 -10.89 -29.71 2.92
N PHE A 4 -11.06 -28.47 2.42
CA PHE A 4 -12.36 -27.84 2.24
C PHE A 4 -13.16 -28.53 1.11
N LYS A 5 -12.52 -28.80 -0.04
CA LYS A 5 -13.11 -29.54 -1.16
C LYS A 5 -13.60 -30.95 -0.76
N LYS A 6 -12.84 -31.66 0.08
CA LYS A 6 -13.20 -33.02 0.55
C LYS A 6 -14.40 -33.00 1.51
N LYS A 7 -14.48 -31.99 2.38
CA LYS A 7 -15.56 -31.87 3.39
C LYS A 7 -16.94 -31.59 2.80
N TYR A 8 -17.04 -30.76 1.75
CA TYR A 8 -18.34 -30.46 1.11
C TYR A 8 -18.77 -31.51 0.09
N LYS A 9 -17.83 -32.12 -0.65
CA LYS A 9 -18.15 -33.16 -1.63
C LYS A 9 -18.80 -34.39 -1.00
N SER A 10 -18.47 -34.70 0.25
CA SER A 10 -19.04 -35.82 1.02
C SER A 10 -20.44 -35.54 1.59
N LYS A 11 -20.79 -34.28 1.88
CA LYS A 11 -22.00 -33.92 2.64
C LYS A 11 -23.19 -33.50 1.76
N ILE A 12 -22.91 -33.09 0.50
CA ILE A 12 -23.94 -32.67 -0.47
C ILE A 12 -24.64 -33.89 -1.12
N LEU A 13 -24.05 -35.08 -1.05
CA LEU A 13 -24.57 -36.31 -1.69
C LEU A 13 -25.47 -37.18 -0.80
N GLU A 14 -25.73 -36.80 0.45
CA GLU A 14 -26.73 -37.48 1.28
C GLU A 14 -28.13 -37.13 0.78
N THR A 15 -28.74 -38.10 0.09
CA THR A 15 -30.13 -38.04 -0.38
C THR A 15 -31.06 -38.02 0.84
N MET A 16 -32.00 -37.07 0.85
CA MET A 16 -32.93 -36.84 1.95
C MET A 16 -33.90 -38.02 2.14
N THR A 17 -33.77 -38.75 3.24
CA THR A 17 -34.90 -39.42 3.89
C THR A 17 -35.09 -38.78 5.26
N THR A 18 -35.78 -37.64 5.27
CA THR A 18 -36.39 -37.12 6.50
C THR A 18 -37.75 -37.79 6.58
N ASP A 19 -38.05 -38.56 7.61
CA ASP A 19 -39.43 -38.99 7.89
C ASP A 19 -40.27 -37.74 8.14
N ILE A 20 -40.96 -37.29 7.10
CA ILE A 20 -41.90 -36.18 7.18
C ILE A 20 -43.14 -36.72 7.88
N ALA A 21 -43.64 -35.98 8.87
CA ALA A 21 -44.93 -36.31 9.47
C ALA A 21 -45.99 -36.41 8.38
N THR A 22 -46.62 -37.57 8.24
CA THR A 22 -47.66 -37.77 7.23
C THR A 22 -48.85 -36.86 7.51
N GLN A 23 -49.61 -36.53 6.46
CA GLN A 23 -50.83 -35.74 6.59
C GLN A 23 -51.80 -36.39 7.59
N ASP A 24 -51.90 -37.72 7.58
CA ASP A 24 -52.78 -38.48 8.47
C ASP A 24 -52.33 -38.38 9.93
N GLN A 25 -51.02 -38.48 10.21
CA GLN A 25 -50.47 -38.29 11.56
C GLN A 25 -50.71 -36.87 12.09
N LEU A 26 -50.57 -35.85 11.24
CA LEU A 26 -50.85 -34.47 11.64
C LEU A 26 -52.32 -34.27 11.98
N GLN A 27 -53.23 -34.78 11.14
CA GLN A 27 -54.66 -34.72 11.40
C GLN A 27 -55.03 -35.44 12.71
N GLU A 28 -54.50 -36.65 12.93
CA GLU A 28 -54.76 -37.42 14.15
C GLU A 28 -54.28 -36.67 15.40
N VAL A 29 -53.07 -36.12 15.39
CA VAL A 29 -52.51 -35.38 16.54
C VAL A 29 -53.27 -34.08 16.80
N VAL A 30 -53.71 -33.37 15.76
CA VAL A 30 -54.52 -32.15 15.91
C VAL A 30 -55.87 -32.48 16.52
N ILE A 31 -56.55 -33.54 16.06
CA ILE A 31 -57.83 -33.99 16.59
C ILE A 31 -57.67 -34.40 18.06
N LYS A 32 -56.74 -35.32 18.36
CA LYS A 32 -56.42 -35.74 19.74
C LYS A 32 -56.06 -34.57 20.63
N GLY A 33 -55.27 -33.62 20.13
CA GLY A 33 -54.90 -32.42 20.87
C GLY A 33 -56.10 -31.56 21.24
N SER A 34 -57.03 -31.37 20.30
CA SER A 34 -58.27 -30.63 20.54
C SER A 34 -59.19 -31.35 21.54
N GLU A 35 -59.29 -32.68 21.47
CA GLU A 35 -60.06 -33.49 22.43
C GLU A 35 -59.47 -33.48 23.84
N VAL A 36 -58.15 -33.65 23.96
CA VAL A 36 -57.44 -33.56 25.24
C VAL A 36 -57.64 -32.17 25.84
N LEU A 37 -57.56 -31.10 25.05
CA LEU A 37 -57.77 -29.74 25.54
C LEU A 37 -59.20 -29.56 26.07
N LYS A 38 -60.22 -29.93 25.29
CA LYS A 38 -61.64 -29.82 25.69
C LYS A 38 -61.95 -30.63 26.96
N SER A 39 -61.47 -31.87 27.03
CA SER A 39 -61.69 -32.73 28.19
C SER A 39 -60.95 -32.22 29.44
N SER A 40 -59.75 -31.66 29.26
CA SER A 40 -58.99 -31.00 30.33
C SER A 40 -59.72 -29.77 30.86
N GLU A 41 -60.24 -28.90 29.98
CA GLU A 41 -61.03 -27.73 30.35
C GLU A 41 -62.28 -28.12 31.16
N LEU A 42 -63.01 -29.14 30.72
CA LEU A 42 -64.16 -29.66 31.45
C LEU A 42 -63.77 -30.21 32.83
N ARG A 43 -62.67 -30.95 32.92
CA ARG A 43 -62.17 -31.53 34.18
C ARG A 43 -61.76 -30.42 35.16
N VAL A 44 -61.07 -29.39 34.67
CA VAL A 44 -60.70 -28.20 35.46
C VAL A 44 -61.95 -27.46 35.93
N SER A 45 -62.92 -27.23 35.04
CA SER A 45 -64.19 -26.56 35.39
C SER A 45 -64.95 -27.29 36.50
N LYS A 46 -65.07 -28.62 36.41
CA LYS A 46 -65.68 -29.45 37.46
C LYS A 46 -64.92 -29.38 38.78
N ALA A 47 -63.58 -29.46 38.72
CA ALA A 47 -62.74 -29.34 39.92
C ALA A 47 -62.90 -27.96 40.59
N ILE A 48 -62.96 -26.88 39.81
CA ILE A 48 -63.22 -25.53 40.32
C ILE A 48 -64.60 -25.47 41.00
N SER A 49 -65.65 -26.02 40.37
CA SER A 49 -67.00 -26.02 40.95
C SER A 49 -67.05 -26.75 42.29
N VAL A 50 -66.47 -27.96 42.38
CA VAL A 50 -66.41 -28.74 43.62
C VAL A 50 -65.54 -28.05 44.67
N GLY A 51 -64.38 -27.54 44.26
CA GLY A 51 -63.44 -26.84 45.13
C GLY A 51 -64.05 -25.58 45.74
N ASN A 52 -64.78 -24.79 44.95
CA ASN A 52 -65.46 -23.58 45.43
C ASN A 52 -66.55 -23.90 46.46
N LYS A 53 -67.35 -24.95 46.24
CA LYS A 53 -68.35 -25.39 47.24
C LYS A 53 -67.70 -25.85 48.53
N LEU A 54 -66.65 -26.66 48.42
CA LEU A 54 -65.89 -27.13 49.58
C LEU A 54 -65.24 -25.98 50.34
N LEU A 55 -64.69 -24.99 49.63
CA LEU A 55 -64.09 -23.80 50.23
C LEU A 55 -65.14 -22.96 50.97
N ALA A 56 -66.33 -22.77 50.39
CA ALA A 56 -67.43 -22.05 51.04
C ALA A 56 -67.89 -22.74 52.33
N GLU A 57 -68.04 -24.08 52.31
CA GLU A 57 -68.41 -24.87 53.49
C GLU A 57 -67.37 -24.73 54.63
N ILE A 58 -66.07 -24.73 54.29
CA ILE A 58 -64.96 -24.53 55.24
C ILE A 58 -64.98 -23.11 55.82
N GLN A 59 -65.29 -22.11 55.00
CA GLN A 59 -65.36 -20.71 55.43
C GLN A 59 -66.54 -20.43 56.36
N GLU A 60 -67.69 -21.08 56.14
CA GLU A 60 -68.89 -20.90 56.96
C GLU A 60 -68.82 -21.63 58.30
N ASN A 61 -68.31 -22.87 58.32
CA ASN A 61 -68.40 -23.75 59.50
C ASN A 61 -67.06 -24.00 60.21
N GLY A 62 -65.95 -23.47 59.67
CA GLY A 62 -64.60 -23.83 60.12
C GLY A 62 -64.20 -25.24 59.67
N MET A 63 -62.98 -25.66 60.05
CA MET A 63 -62.46 -26.97 59.67
C MET A 63 -62.94 -28.06 60.64
N SER A 64 -63.38 -29.20 60.11
CA SER A 64 -63.73 -30.41 60.85
C SER A 64 -62.99 -31.62 60.30
N ALA A 65 -62.93 -32.72 61.05
CA ALA A 65 -62.28 -33.95 60.59
C ALA A 65 -62.91 -34.48 59.27
N GLN A 66 -64.22 -34.32 59.10
CA GLN A 66 -64.93 -34.71 57.89
C GLN A 66 -64.62 -33.79 56.70
N LEU A 67 -64.47 -32.48 56.93
CA LEU A 67 -64.09 -31.53 55.89
C LEU A 67 -62.62 -31.68 55.48
N ASP A 68 -61.74 -32.00 56.43
CA ASP A 68 -60.33 -32.31 56.16
C ASP A 68 -60.19 -33.54 55.25
N GLU A 69 -60.91 -34.63 55.54
CA GLU A 69 -60.91 -35.82 54.69
C GLU A 69 -61.39 -35.51 53.26
N ARG A 70 -62.46 -34.72 53.12
CA ARG A 70 -62.99 -34.27 51.82
C ARG A 70 -61.99 -33.37 51.08
N ALA A 71 -61.32 -32.45 51.79
CA ALA A 71 -60.30 -31.57 51.23
C ALA A 71 -59.07 -32.34 50.76
N ASN A 72 -58.59 -33.29 51.56
CA ASN A 72 -57.50 -34.17 51.16
C ASN A 72 -57.86 -34.97 49.90
N LYS A 73 -59.04 -35.59 49.86
CA LYS A 73 -59.53 -36.31 48.67
C LYS A 73 -59.64 -35.42 47.45
N PHE A 74 -60.14 -34.19 47.61
CA PHE A 74 -60.17 -33.19 46.53
C PHE A 74 -58.77 -32.86 46.01
N LEU A 75 -57.82 -32.57 46.90
CA LEU A 75 -56.44 -32.24 46.52
C LEU A 75 -55.72 -33.41 45.83
N VAL A 76 -55.91 -34.64 46.31
CA VAL A 76 -55.39 -35.85 45.64
C VAL A 76 -55.96 -35.96 44.23
N ASN A 77 -57.27 -35.80 44.06
CA ASN A 77 -57.91 -35.84 42.74
C ASN A 77 -57.39 -34.74 41.80
N CYS A 78 -57.14 -33.53 42.31
CA CYS A 78 -56.54 -32.43 41.55
C CYS A 78 -55.10 -32.76 41.10
N ARG A 79 -54.29 -33.36 41.96
CA ARG A 79 -52.92 -33.79 41.61
C ARG A 79 -52.97 -34.85 40.50
N THR A 80 -53.80 -35.88 40.67
CA THR A 80 -53.99 -36.92 39.64
C THR A 80 -54.47 -36.31 38.32
N ALA A 81 -55.43 -35.39 38.37
CA ALA A 81 -55.92 -34.70 37.18
C ALA A 81 -54.83 -33.92 36.45
N LYS A 82 -53.99 -33.18 37.18
CA LYS A 82 -52.87 -32.45 36.61
C LYS A 82 -51.88 -33.41 35.92
N THR A 83 -51.52 -34.51 36.57
CA THR A 83 -50.61 -35.52 36.02
C THR A 83 -51.18 -36.18 34.76
N ASP A 84 -52.48 -36.50 34.73
CA ASP A 84 -53.12 -37.09 33.55
C ASP A 84 -53.10 -36.13 32.36
N ILE A 85 -53.46 -34.86 32.57
CA ILE A 85 -53.45 -33.81 31.54
C ILE A 85 -52.02 -33.64 30.99
N GLU A 86 -51.02 -33.64 31.88
CA GLU A 86 -49.62 -33.56 31.49
C GLU A 86 -49.17 -34.76 30.63
N ASN A 87 -49.53 -35.97 31.04
CA ASN A 87 -49.20 -37.19 30.30
C ASN A 87 -49.86 -37.21 28.92
N GLN A 88 -51.10 -36.73 28.81
CA GLN A 88 -51.82 -36.64 27.56
C GLN A 88 -51.27 -35.55 26.62
N ARG A 89 -50.94 -34.36 27.13
CA ARG A 89 -50.42 -33.24 26.30
C ARG A 89 -48.99 -33.49 25.78
N LYS A 90 -48.15 -34.19 26.56
CA LYS A 90 -46.72 -34.36 26.28
C LYS A 90 -46.40 -34.90 24.88
N PRO A 91 -47.01 -36.01 24.40
CA PRO A 91 -46.77 -36.51 23.04
C PRO A 91 -47.22 -35.52 21.95
N ILE A 92 -48.32 -34.78 22.18
CA ILE A 92 -48.81 -33.76 21.24
C ILE A 92 -47.80 -32.61 21.12
N THR A 93 -47.31 -32.08 22.25
CA THR A 93 -46.29 -31.02 22.25
C THR A 93 -45.00 -31.48 21.55
N ALA A 94 -44.53 -32.70 21.84
CA ALA A 94 -43.34 -33.27 21.21
C ALA A 94 -43.47 -33.39 19.68
N PHE A 95 -44.66 -33.71 19.19
CA PHE A 95 -44.94 -33.78 17.76
C PHE A 95 -44.86 -32.39 17.09
N PHE A 96 -45.51 -31.36 17.66
CA PHE A 96 -45.40 -30.00 17.13
C PHE A 96 -43.98 -29.42 17.20
N ASP A 97 -43.23 -29.74 18.27
CA ASP A 97 -41.82 -29.38 18.36
C ASP A 97 -40.96 -30.04 17.28
N THR A 98 -41.30 -31.27 16.88
CA THR A 98 -40.62 -31.98 15.78
C THR A 98 -40.87 -31.26 14.45
N ILE A 99 -42.11 -30.89 14.14
CA ILE A 99 -42.45 -30.12 12.93
C ILE A 99 -41.70 -28.78 12.92
N ARG A 100 -41.73 -28.04 14.04
CA ARG A 100 -41.00 -26.78 14.19
C ARG A 100 -39.51 -26.95 13.90
N LYS A 101 -38.89 -28.00 14.45
CA LYS A 101 -37.48 -28.33 14.22
C LYS A 101 -37.20 -28.65 12.75
N GLN A 102 -38.06 -29.42 12.09
CA GLN A 102 -37.91 -29.74 10.66
C GLN A 102 -37.90 -28.49 9.78
N PHE A 103 -38.80 -27.52 10.02
CA PHE A 103 -38.77 -26.23 9.31
C PHE A 103 -37.46 -25.47 9.53
N THR A 104 -37.01 -25.34 10.78
CA THR A 104 -35.74 -24.66 11.10
C THR A 104 -34.51 -25.36 10.48
N GLU A 105 -34.55 -26.68 10.36
CA GLU A 105 -33.49 -27.46 9.68
C GLU A 105 -33.46 -27.20 8.18
N ILE A 106 -34.63 -27.18 7.52
CA ILE A 106 -34.74 -26.88 6.08
C ILE A 106 -34.26 -25.46 5.78
N GLU A 107 -34.74 -24.46 6.53
CA GLU A 107 -34.27 -23.07 6.44
C GLU A 107 -32.74 -22.99 6.61
N GLY A 108 -32.21 -23.76 7.56
CA GLY A 108 -30.79 -23.84 7.81
C GLY A 108 -29.94 -24.33 6.63
N LYS A 109 -30.48 -25.19 5.77
CA LYS A 109 -29.75 -25.67 4.57
C LYS A 109 -29.59 -24.59 3.51
N LEU A 110 -30.39 -23.52 3.58
CA LEU A 110 -30.34 -22.36 2.69
C LEU A 110 -29.68 -21.13 3.33
N ASP A 111 -29.26 -21.21 4.60
CA ASP A 111 -28.64 -20.09 5.29
C ASP A 111 -27.16 -19.91 4.87
N PRO A 112 -26.79 -18.81 4.19
CA PRO A 112 -25.40 -18.55 3.79
C PRO A 112 -24.45 -18.31 4.97
N LYS A 113 -24.97 -18.16 6.20
CA LYS A 113 -24.16 -18.03 7.42
C LYS A 113 -23.84 -19.38 8.06
N LYS A 114 -24.61 -20.43 7.75
CA LYS A 114 -24.33 -21.78 8.27
C LYS A 114 -23.24 -22.40 7.42
N ALA A 115 -22.07 -22.57 8.02
CA ALA A 115 -20.89 -23.08 7.31
C ALA A 115 -21.21 -24.35 6.50
N GLU A 116 -22.01 -25.27 7.03
CA GLU A 116 -22.30 -26.55 6.37
C GLU A 116 -23.32 -26.46 5.22
N ALA A 117 -23.97 -25.31 5.03
CA ALA A 117 -24.98 -25.10 4.00
C ALA A 117 -24.34 -24.86 2.61
N LEU A 118 -25.04 -25.28 1.55
CA LEU A 118 -24.60 -25.09 0.17
C LEU A 118 -24.37 -23.61 -0.19
N PRO A 119 -25.24 -22.65 0.19
CA PRO A 119 -25.00 -21.23 -0.09
C PRO A 119 -23.72 -20.68 0.54
N ALA A 120 -23.34 -21.13 1.75
CA ALA A 120 -22.08 -20.73 2.37
C ALA A 120 -20.86 -21.23 1.57
N ALA A 121 -20.94 -22.46 1.03
CA ALA A 121 -19.90 -23.02 0.15
C ALA A 121 -19.76 -22.22 -1.15
N ILE A 122 -20.88 -21.86 -1.78
CA ILE A 122 -20.88 -21.04 -3.00
C ILE A 122 -20.29 -19.66 -2.72
N GLN A 123 -20.70 -19.00 -1.62
CA GLN A 123 -20.17 -17.71 -1.23
C GLN A 123 -18.65 -17.77 -1.00
N PHE A 124 -18.15 -18.83 -0.36
CA PHE A 124 -16.71 -19.04 -0.19
C PHE A 124 -15.96 -19.04 -1.53
N TYR A 125 -16.46 -19.75 -2.55
CA TYR A 125 -15.80 -19.77 -3.87
C TYR A 125 -15.89 -18.42 -4.59
N ARG A 126 -16.97 -17.67 -4.40
CA ARG A 126 -17.08 -16.30 -4.94
C ARG A 126 -16.09 -15.35 -4.28
N ASP A 127 -15.94 -15.41 -2.96
CA ASP A 127 -14.95 -14.63 -2.21
C ASP A 127 -13.52 -15.00 -2.63
N ASP A 128 -13.22 -16.29 -2.82
CA ASP A 128 -11.91 -16.77 -3.28
C ASP A 128 -11.59 -16.29 -4.70
N TYR A 129 -12.56 -16.31 -5.62
CA TYR A 129 -12.37 -15.80 -6.98
C TYR A 129 -12.07 -14.30 -6.99
N VAL A 130 -12.80 -13.49 -6.23
CA VAL A 130 -12.53 -12.05 -6.11
C VAL A 130 -11.12 -11.81 -5.56
N LYS A 131 -10.70 -12.57 -4.55
CA LYS A 131 -9.33 -12.49 -4.02
C LYS A 131 -8.29 -12.82 -5.10
N GLN A 132 -8.52 -13.83 -5.95
CA GLN A 132 -7.62 -14.17 -7.04
C GLN A 132 -7.54 -13.06 -8.10
N ILE A 133 -8.67 -12.46 -8.47
CA ILE A 133 -8.70 -11.34 -9.42
C ILE A 133 -7.93 -10.14 -8.87
N LYS A 134 -8.18 -9.76 -7.61
CA LYS A 134 -7.45 -8.64 -6.96
C LYS A 134 -5.95 -8.90 -6.84
N ALA A 135 -5.55 -10.14 -6.55
CA ALA A 135 -4.14 -10.51 -6.54
C ALA A 135 -3.49 -10.42 -7.93
N LYS A 136 -4.19 -10.83 -8.99
CA LYS A 136 -3.72 -10.71 -10.38
C LYS A 136 -3.64 -9.25 -10.83
N GLU A 137 -4.64 -8.43 -10.51
CA GLU A 137 -4.63 -6.98 -10.77
C GLU A 137 -3.45 -6.29 -10.08
N ALA A 138 -3.25 -6.58 -8.78
CA ALA A 138 -2.13 -6.04 -8.01
C ALA A 138 -0.77 -6.48 -8.58
N GLU A 139 -0.63 -7.75 -8.98
CA GLU A 139 0.60 -8.24 -9.61
C GLU A 139 0.84 -7.59 -10.98
N LYS A 140 -0.22 -7.44 -11.80
CA LYS A 140 -0.13 -6.73 -13.08
C LYS A 140 0.33 -5.28 -12.88
N GLN A 141 -0.26 -4.58 -11.89
CA GLN A 141 0.15 -3.23 -11.52
C GLN A 141 1.60 -3.18 -11.02
N ARG A 142 2.03 -4.15 -10.21
CA ARG A 142 3.42 -4.24 -9.72
C ARG A 142 4.41 -4.43 -10.85
N ILE A 143 4.13 -5.34 -11.79
CA ILE A 143 4.97 -5.59 -12.96
C ILE A 143 5.03 -4.34 -13.86
N ALA A 144 3.89 -3.70 -14.11
CA ALA A 144 3.83 -2.46 -14.88
C ALA A 144 4.63 -1.33 -14.22
N GLN A 145 4.50 -1.17 -12.90
CA GLN A 145 5.27 -0.17 -12.14
C GLN A 145 6.77 -0.46 -12.17
N MET A 146 7.18 -1.72 -11.99
CA MET A 146 8.59 -2.12 -12.10
C MET A 146 9.18 -1.81 -13.47
N LYS A 147 8.40 -1.98 -14.55
CA LYS A 147 8.82 -1.62 -15.91
C LYS A 147 9.01 -0.10 -16.05
N ILE A 148 8.05 0.70 -15.57
CA ILE A 148 8.13 2.16 -15.56
C ILE A 148 9.36 2.64 -14.76
N ASP A 149 9.58 2.08 -13.58
CA ASP A 149 10.70 2.48 -12.71
C ASP A 149 12.05 2.14 -13.35
N LYS A 150 12.17 0.96 -13.99
CA LYS A 150 13.38 0.59 -14.73
C LYS A 150 13.62 1.50 -15.92
N GLU A 151 12.57 1.86 -16.68
CA GLU A 151 12.68 2.78 -17.82
C GLU A 151 13.08 4.20 -17.38
N LYS A 152 12.54 4.69 -16.25
CA LYS A 152 12.99 5.95 -15.64
C LYS A 152 14.46 5.91 -15.24
N GLU A 153 14.92 4.83 -14.62
CA GLU A 153 16.33 4.67 -14.26
C GLU A 153 17.23 4.69 -15.50
N ILE A 154 16.82 4.06 -16.60
CA ILE A 154 17.55 4.12 -17.88
C ILE A 154 17.63 5.57 -18.41
N ILE A 155 16.54 6.33 -18.34
CA ILE A 155 16.52 7.74 -18.75
C ILE A 155 17.44 8.59 -17.86
N ASP A 156 17.42 8.36 -16.54
CA ASP A 156 18.28 9.05 -15.58
C ASP A 156 19.76 8.76 -15.85
N ILE A 157 20.10 7.49 -16.15
CA ILE A 157 21.45 7.08 -16.54
C ILE A 157 21.91 7.82 -17.80
N LYS A 158 21.05 7.87 -18.84
CA LYS A 158 21.36 8.60 -20.08
C LYS A 158 21.57 10.09 -19.84
N SER A 159 20.69 10.74 -19.07
CA SER A 159 20.87 12.16 -18.72
C SER A 159 22.17 12.39 -17.94
N SER A 160 22.51 11.50 -17.02
CA SER A 160 23.76 11.57 -16.25
C SER A 160 25.00 11.42 -17.15
N LEU A 161 24.95 10.57 -18.17
CA LEU A 161 26.02 10.43 -19.15
C LEU A 161 26.29 11.73 -19.89
N GLU A 162 25.24 12.39 -20.38
CA GLU A 162 25.33 13.71 -21.02
C GLU A 162 26.07 14.70 -20.12
N ILE A 163 25.62 14.82 -18.87
CA ILE A 163 26.17 15.77 -17.90
C ILE A 163 27.64 15.46 -17.62
N GLN A 164 27.96 14.19 -17.39
CA GLN A 164 29.32 13.78 -17.07
C GLN A 164 30.28 13.94 -18.24
N LEU A 165 29.84 13.64 -19.47
CA LEU A 165 30.67 13.83 -20.66
C LEU A 165 30.90 15.32 -20.92
N SER A 166 29.86 16.15 -20.86
CA SER A 166 30.02 17.61 -21.01
C SER A 166 30.96 18.17 -19.96
N LYS A 167 30.84 17.73 -18.70
CA LYS A 167 31.77 18.12 -17.63
C LYS A 167 33.20 17.67 -17.89
N HIS A 168 33.41 16.44 -18.36
CA HIS A 168 34.73 15.91 -18.73
C HIS A 168 35.41 16.79 -19.80
N VAL A 169 34.66 17.16 -20.83
CA VAL A 169 35.13 18.02 -21.93
C VAL A 169 35.37 19.46 -21.44
N ASN A 170 34.43 20.05 -20.71
CA ASN A 170 34.56 21.43 -20.21
C ASN A 170 35.72 21.58 -19.21
N ASN A 171 35.97 20.57 -18.38
CA ASN A 171 37.14 20.54 -17.50
C ASN A 171 38.45 20.56 -18.31
N HIS A 172 38.53 19.79 -19.39
CA HIS A 172 39.69 19.83 -20.28
C HIS A 172 39.92 21.22 -20.88
N ILE A 173 38.86 21.87 -21.37
CA ILE A 173 38.92 23.24 -21.90
C ILE A 173 39.43 24.20 -20.82
N SER A 174 38.86 24.13 -19.61
CA SER A 174 39.25 24.95 -18.47
C SER A 174 40.73 24.75 -18.10
N ASP A 175 41.18 23.50 -18.00
CA ASP A 175 42.58 23.16 -17.68
C ASP A 175 43.55 23.67 -18.76
N ARG A 176 43.18 23.56 -20.04
CA ARG A 176 44.00 24.07 -21.14
C ARG A 176 44.05 25.60 -21.15
N LYS A 177 42.92 26.28 -20.91
CA LYS A 177 42.87 27.74 -20.74
C LYS A 177 43.73 28.18 -19.55
N GLN A 178 43.65 27.48 -18.42
CA GLN A 178 44.48 27.78 -17.25
C GLN A 178 45.97 27.66 -17.58
N LYS A 179 46.40 26.57 -18.23
CA LYS A 179 47.81 26.39 -18.64
C LYS A 179 48.30 27.50 -19.58
N LEU A 180 47.45 27.97 -20.50
CA LEU A 180 47.77 29.10 -21.37
C LEU A 180 47.88 30.40 -20.58
N GLN A 181 46.95 30.65 -19.66
CA GLN A 181 46.96 31.81 -18.77
C GLN A 181 48.21 31.83 -17.88
N ASP A 182 48.57 30.69 -17.28
CA ASP A 182 49.77 30.55 -16.45
C ASP A 182 51.04 30.80 -17.29
N SER A 183 51.08 30.27 -18.51
CA SER A 183 52.19 30.51 -19.44
C SER A 183 52.31 31.99 -19.81
N PHE A 184 51.19 32.68 -19.99
CA PHE A 184 51.14 34.13 -20.27
C PHE A 184 51.59 34.96 -19.06
N ASN A 185 51.15 34.59 -17.85
CA ASN A 185 51.51 35.28 -16.61
C ASN A 185 53.03 35.19 -16.32
N ASN A 186 53.65 34.09 -16.72
CA ASN A 186 55.09 33.83 -16.57
C ASN A 186 55.98 34.54 -17.61
N ILE A 187 55.40 35.32 -18.53
CA ILE A 187 56.16 36.15 -19.47
C ILE A 187 56.81 37.32 -18.71
N ASN A 188 58.09 37.54 -18.97
CA ASN A 188 58.90 38.64 -18.44
C ASN A 188 59.76 39.26 -19.56
N LEU A 189 60.50 40.32 -19.24
CA LEU A 189 61.29 41.04 -20.25
C LEU A 189 62.34 40.18 -20.96
N GLN A 190 62.99 39.27 -20.25
CA GLN A 190 64.07 38.44 -20.79
C GLN A 190 63.53 37.40 -21.77
N ASN A 191 62.36 36.82 -21.48
CA ASN A 191 61.78 35.73 -22.26
C ASN A 191 60.64 36.18 -23.19
N PHE A 192 60.33 37.48 -23.25
CA PHE A 192 59.16 38.00 -23.98
C PHE A 192 59.11 37.56 -25.45
N ALA A 193 60.21 37.76 -26.18
CA ALA A 193 60.27 37.45 -27.61
C ALA A 193 60.06 35.95 -27.88
N GLU A 194 60.70 35.10 -27.09
CA GLU A 194 60.60 33.64 -27.19
C GLU A 194 59.18 33.16 -26.84
N LYS A 195 58.67 33.54 -25.67
CA LYS A 195 57.36 33.08 -25.18
C LYS A 195 56.20 33.63 -26.01
N SER A 196 56.30 34.87 -26.50
CA SER A 196 55.31 35.43 -27.43
C SER A 196 55.27 34.69 -28.76
N LYS A 197 56.44 34.33 -29.32
CA LYS A 197 56.52 33.53 -30.54
C LYS A 197 55.96 32.13 -30.30
N ALA A 198 56.29 31.50 -29.18
CA ALA A 198 55.77 30.20 -28.80
C ALA A 198 54.23 30.22 -28.67
N LEU A 199 53.64 31.23 -28.01
CA LEU A 199 52.19 31.36 -27.89
C LEU A 199 51.51 31.53 -29.26
N LYS A 200 52.07 32.35 -30.16
CA LYS A 200 51.52 32.56 -31.51
C LYS A 200 51.58 31.30 -32.37
N THR A 201 52.68 30.55 -32.28
CA THR A 201 52.93 29.36 -33.12
C THR A 201 52.36 28.06 -32.54
N LEU A 202 51.87 28.08 -31.30
CA LEU A 202 51.28 26.91 -30.65
C LEU A 202 50.04 26.42 -31.42
N ALA A 203 50.14 25.18 -31.92
CA ALA A 203 49.01 24.44 -32.47
C ALA A 203 48.09 23.97 -31.34
N ILE A 204 46.79 24.18 -31.52
CA ILE A 204 45.75 23.72 -30.61
C ILE A 204 45.07 22.52 -31.24
N GLU A 205 45.16 21.38 -30.57
CA GLU A 205 44.59 20.10 -30.99
C GLU A 205 43.90 19.46 -29.79
N TYR A 206 42.82 18.71 -30.07
CA TYR A 206 42.14 17.89 -29.07
C TYR A 206 42.41 16.41 -29.35
N GLN A 207 43.09 15.75 -28.41
CA GLN A 207 43.54 14.38 -28.58
C GLN A 207 42.42 13.40 -28.22
N ARG A 208 42.16 12.44 -29.12
CA ARG A 208 41.17 11.37 -28.91
C ARG A 208 41.42 10.59 -27.62
N SER A 209 42.68 10.41 -27.23
CA SER A 209 43.04 9.74 -25.98
C SER A 209 42.41 10.37 -24.73
N HIS A 210 42.23 11.69 -24.68
CA HIS A 210 41.54 12.33 -23.55
C HIS A 210 40.05 12.02 -23.56
N TYR A 211 39.43 11.99 -24.74
CA TYR A 211 38.02 11.67 -24.90
C TYR A 211 37.73 10.22 -24.49
N ASP A 212 38.57 9.28 -24.93
CA ASP A 212 38.42 7.85 -24.65
C ASP A 212 38.68 7.51 -23.17
N LEU A 213 39.34 8.39 -22.41
CA LEU A 213 39.50 8.26 -20.95
C LEU A 213 38.22 8.62 -20.18
N PHE A 214 37.14 9.03 -20.86
CA PHE A 214 35.86 9.28 -20.22
C PHE A 214 35.34 8.01 -19.55
N SER A 215 35.24 8.07 -18.22
CA SER A 215 34.72 6.99 -17.39
C SER A 215 33.63 7.55 -16.46
N PRO A 216 32.35 7.34 -16.78
CA PRO A 216 31.26 7.81 -15.94
C PRO A 216 31.15 7.02 -14.64
N ASN A 217 30.60 7.68 -13.63
CA ASN A 217 30.17 7.05 -12.38
C ASN A 217 28.64 6.95 -12.35
N TRP A 218 28.12 5.83 -11.86
CA TRP A 218 26.68 5.55 -11.85
C TRP A 218 26.28 4.74 -10.62
N SER A 219 25.06 5.00 -10.17
CA SER A 219 24.36 4.18 -9.17
C SER A 219 23.31 3.33 -9.87
N ARG A 220 23.30 2.03 -9.59
CA ARG A 220 22.36 1.05 -10.17
C ARG A 220 21.41 0.57 -9.08
N LYS A 221 20.12 0.54 -9.38
CA LYS A 221 19.07 -0.02 -8.52
C LYS A 221 18.34 -1.18 -9.20
N LEU A 222 17.88 -0.98 -10.44
CA LEU A 222 17.11 -1.95 -11.23
C LEU A 222 17.84 -2.38 -12.50
N VAL A 223 18.75 -1.57 -13.02
CA VAL A 223 19.53 -1.85 -14.24
C VAL A 223 20.78 -2.66 -13.89
N THR A 224 21.08 -3.67 -14.70
CA THR A 224 22.23 -4.58 -14.53
C THR A 224 23.54 -3.98 -15.02
N GLN A 225 24.67 -4.66 -14.77
CA GLN A 225 25.98 -4.21 -15.24
C GLN A 225 26.08 -4.24 -16.76
N GLU A 226 25.64 -5.34 -17.36
CA GLU A 226 25.63 -5.57 -18.79
C GLU A 226 24.83 -4.48 -19.50
N GLU A 227 23.62 -4.19 -19.01
CA GLU A 227 22.77 -3.12 -19.54
C GLU A 227 23.43 -1.74 -19.42
N THR A 228 24.11 -1.43 -18.30
CA THR A 228 24.85 -0.15 -18.20
C THR A 228 26.03 -0.06 -19.16
N THR A 229 26.72 -1.17 -19.45
CA THR A 229 27.80 -1.21 -20.44
C THR A 229 27.26 -1.00 -21.84
N GLU A 230 26.14 -1.63 -22.19
CA GLU A 230 25.47 -1.42 -23.48
C GLU A 230 25.01 0.04 -23.64
N LEU A 231 24.42 0.62 -22.59
CA LEU A 231 24.01 2.03 -22.57
C LEU A 231 25.21 2.97 -22.76
N LEU A 232 26.35 2.70 -22.12
CA LEU A 232 27.57 3.48 -22.31
C LEU A 232 28.05 3.40 -23.77
N ASN A 233 28.15 2.19 -24.32
CA ASN A 233 28.66 2.00 -25.68
C ASN A 233 27.76 2.70 -26.69
N ALA A 234 26.45 2.49 -26.61
CA ALA A 234 25.48 3.15 -27.48
C ALA A 234 25.52 4.69 -27.32
N PHE A 235 25.72 5.17 -26.09
CA PHE A 235 25.88 6.60 -25.83
C PHE A 235 27.13 7.16 -26.51
N ILE A 236 28.29 6.53 -26.34
CA ILE A 236 29.55 6.98 -26.95
C ILE A 236 29.49 6.89 -28.48
N GLU A 237 28.92 5.82 -29.04
CA GLU A 237 28.67 5.67 -30.47
C GLU A 237 27.75 6.77 -31.02
N SER A 238 26.80 7.26 -30.22
CA SER A 238 25.93 8.38 -30.62
C SER A 238 26.65 9.73 -30.66
N LYS A 239 27.89 9.83 -30.18
CA LYS A 239 28.66 11.07 -30.14
C LYS A 239 29.62 11.17 -31.32
N ASP A 240 29.57 12.34 -31.95
CA ASP A 240 30.54 12.72 -32.97
C ASP A 240 31.76 13.35 -32.31
N PHE A 241 32.85 12.59 -32.22
CA PHE A 241 34.12 13.08 -31.67
C PHE A 241 34.67 14.25 -32.50
N ASP A 242 34.55 14.22 -33.83
CA ASP A 242 35.15 15.25 -34.68
C ASP A 242 34.45 16.59 -34.45
N LEU A 243 33.12 16.57 -34.30
CA LEU A 243 32.35 17.76 -33.93
C LEU A 243 32.75 18.29 -32.53
N ILE A 244 32.89 17.40 -31.54
CA ILE A 244 33.33 17.78 -30.19
C ILE A 244 34.75 18.37 -30.24
N ALA A 245 35.66 17.76 -30.99
CA ALA A 245 37.04 18.20 -31.13
C ALA A 245 37.11 19.60 -31.75
N VAL A 246 36.30 19.88 -32.78
CA VAL A 246 36.20 21.22 -33.37
C VAL A 246 35.79 22.26 -32.34
N VAL A 247 34.76 21.98 -31.53
CA VAL A 247 34.28 22.91 -30.48
C VAL A 247 35.37 23.15 -29.42
N VAL A 248 36.01 22.10 -28.93
CA VAL A 248 37.11 22.19 -27.94
C VAL A 248 38.26 23.04 -28.48
N VAL A 249 38.71 22.74 -29.70
CA VAL A 249 39.82 23.45 -30.34
C VAL A 249 39.48 24.91 -30.56
N ASP A 250 38.27 25.23 -31.04
CA ASP A 250 37.82 26.59 -31.28
C ASP A 250 37.78 27.41 -29.97
N GLU A 251 37.28 26.85 -28.88
CA GLU A 251 37.22 27.55 -27.59
C GLU A 251 38.59 27.85 -26.97
N ILE A 252 39.52 26.90 -27.07
CA ILE A 252 40.89 27.10 -26.61
C ILE A 252 41.61 28.09 -27.54
N ARG A 253 41.35 28.02 -28.86
CA ARG A 253 41.93 28.95 -29.84
C ARG A 253 41.46 30.38 -29.61
N LYS A 254 40.17 30.62 -29.42
CA LYS A 254 39.62 31.94 -29.07
C LYS A 254 40.31 32.53 -27.84
N PHE A 255 40.47 31.73 -26.80
CA PHE A 255 41.18 32.18 -25.59
C PHE A 255 42.68 32.43 -25.84
N LYS A 256 43.34 31.60 -26.66
CA LYS A 256 44.72 31.84 -27.09
C LYS A 256 44.84 33.18 -27.82
N ASP A 257 43.91 33.48 -28.72
CA ASP A 257 43.92 34.70 -29.52
C ASP A 257 43.67 35.93 -28.62
N GLU A 258 42.77 35.85 -27.65
CA GLU A 258 42.61 36.89 -26.61
C GLU A 258 43.91 37.16 -25.83
N LEU A 259 44.70 36.13 -25.53
CA LEU A 259 46.01 36.30 -24.88
C LEU A 259 47.03 36.93 -25.83
N ILE A 260 47.03 36.56 -27.11
CA ILE A 260 47.90 37.14 -28.14
C ILE A 260 47.62 38.64 -28.29
N GLU A 261 46.35 39.05 -28.29
CA GLU A 261 45.95 40.45 -28.33
C GLU A 261 46.43 41.26 -27.12
N LYS A 262 46.59 40.61 -25.95
CA LYS A 262 47.10 41.24 -24.73
C LYS A 262 48.63 41.34 -24.67
N LEU A 263 49.37 40.67 -25.54
CA LEU A 263 50.84 40.68 -25.54
C LEU A 263 51.46 42.10 -25.66
N PRO A 264 50.98 43.00 -26.54
CA PRO A 264 51.54 44.35 -26.64
C PRO A 264 51.36 45.14 -25.33
N SER A 265 50.17 45.08 -24.72
CA SER A 265 49.91 45.73 -23.43
C SER A 265 50.77 45.16 -22.31
N LEU A 266 50.96 43.84 -22.29
CA LEU A 266 51.86 43.19 -21.34
C LEU A 266 53.30 43.68 -21.53
N LYS A 267 53.79 43.84 -22.77
CA LYS A 267 55.13 44.35 -23.06
C LYS A 267 55.33 45.76 -22.50
N THR A 268 54.39 46.67 -22.78
CA THR A 268 54.41 48.03 -22.24
C THR A 268 54.49 48.04 -20.72
N SER A 269 53.63 47.24 -20.07
CA SER A 269 53.61 47.14 -18.59
C SER A 269 54.91 46.60 -18.02
N LEU A 270 55.54 45.61 -18.67
CA LEU A 270 56.84 45.07 -18.28
C LEU A 270 57.97 46.10 -18.44
N ASP A 271 57.96 46.89 -19.52
CA ASP A 271 58.96 47.94 -19.77
C ASP A 271 58.81 49.12 -18.78
N GLU A 272 57.57 49.45 -18.37
CA GLU A 272 57.27 50.44 -17.32
C GLU A 272 57.75 49.94 -15.95
N MET A 273 57.47 48.68 -15.59
CA MET A 273 57.94 48.06 -14.35
C MET A 273 59.47 48.05 -14.22
N ALA A 274 60.20 47.91 -15.34
CA ALA A 274 61.66 47.95 -15.32
C ALA A 274 62.26 49.35 -15.16
N LYS A 275 61.49 50.40 -15.45
CA LYS A 275 61.91 51.81 -15.26
C LYS A 275 61.45 52.41 -13.93
N ALA A 276 60.55 51.73 -13.22
CA ALA A 276 59.96 52.15 -11.96
C ALA A 276 60.89 51.87 -10.75
N GLY A 277 60.81 52.71 -9.71
CA GLY A 277 61.53 52.50 -8.43
C GLY A 277 60.92 51.36 -7.58
N GLU A 278 61.62 50.94 -6.51
CA GLU A 278 61.25 49.78 -5.67
C GLU A 278 59.81 49.82 -5.13
N GLU A 279 59.31 51.00 -4.74
CA GLU A 279 57.97 51.15 -4.16
C GLU A 279 56.86 50.97 -5.21
N GLU A 280 57.10 51.48 -6.42
CA GLU A 280 56.19 51.36 -7.55
C GLU A 280 56.21 49.94 -8.15
N GLN A 281 57.36 49.25 -8.12
CA GLN A 281 57.44 47.84 -8.47
C GLN A 281 56.57 46.96 -7.56
N LYS A 282 56.54 47.23 -6.24
CA LYS A 282 55.66 46.49 -5.31
C LYS A 282 54.18 46.71 -5.63
N ARG A 283 53.79 47.94 -5.99
CA ARG A 283 52.41 48.26 -6.38
C ARG A 283 51.98 47.54 -7.65
N LEU A 284 52.81 47.60 -8.69
CA LEU A 284 52.55 46.96 -9.99
C LEU A 284 52.54 45.42 -9.88
N ALA A 285 53.41 44.83 -9.04
CA ALA A 285 53.39 43.40 -8.77
C ALA A 285 52.10 42.96 -8.04
N ALA A 286 51.62 43.74 -7.08
CA ALA A 286 50.35 43.47 -6.39
C ALA A 286 49.14 43.59 -7.35
N GLU A 287 49.16 44.57 -8.26
CA GLU A 287 48.12 44.71 -9.28
C GLU A 287 48.15 43.54 -10.28
N LYS A 288 49.34 43.12 -10.72
CA LYS A 288 49.51 41.94 -11.57
C LYS A 288 48.90 40.69 -10.90
N SER A 289 49.24 40.43 -9.64
CA SER A 289 48.70 39.30 -8.89
C SER A 289 47.16 39.33 -8.80
N LYS A 290 46.55 40.51 -8.58
CA LYS A 290 45.09 40.66 -8.59
C LYS A 290 44.48 40.35 -9.96
N ARG A 291 45.11 40.81 -11.05
CA ARG A 291 44.65 40.52 -12.43
C ARG A 291 44.76 39.03 -12.76
N GLU A 292 45.83 38.38 -12.30
CA GLU A 292 46.02 36.93 -12.47
C GLU A 292 44.95 36.13 -11.72
N ALA A 293 44.68 36.48 -10.45
CA ALA A 293 43.62 35.87 -9.66
C ALA A 293 42.23 36.08 -10.28
N ALA A 294 41.95 37.28 -10.81
CA ALA A 294 40.69 37.58 -11.48
C ALA A 294 40.52 36.77 -12.78
N ALA A 295 41.58 36.61 -13.58
CA ALA A 295 41.55 35.80 -14.79
C ALA A 295 41.30 34.32 -14.49
N GLN A 296 41.96 33.77 -13.46
CA GLN A 296 41.75 32.40 -13.01
C GLN A 296 40.33 32.18 -12.47
N ALA A 297 39.80 33.15 -11.70
CA ALA A 297 38.41 33.10 -11.22
C ALA A 297 37.43 33.13 -12.40
N LYS A 298 37.69 33.94 -13.43
CA LYS A 298 36.85 33.99 -14.64
C LYS A 298 36.84 32.65 -15.39
N ILE A 299 38.00 32.02 -15.61
CA ILE A 299 38.08 30.70 -16.27
C ILE A 299 37.23 29.65 -15.54
N LYS A 300 37.32 29.61 -14.20
CA LYS A 300 36.51 28.70 -13.38
C LYS A 300 35.02 29.01 -13.46
N SER A 301 34.65 30.29 -13.32
CA SER A 301 33.27 30.76 -13.41
C SER A 301 32.64 30.43 -14.77
N ASP A 302 33.34 30.68 -15.87
CA ASP A 302 32.86 30.39 -17.23
C ASP A 302 32.64 28.87 -17.43
N ALA A 303 33.52 28.03 -16.87
CA ALA A 303 33.38 26.58 -16.90
C ALA A 303 32.19 26.09 -16.07
N GLU A 304 31.94 26.68 -14.89
CA GLU A 304 30.78 26.37 -14.06
C GLU A 304 29.46 26.78 -14.73
N ILE A 305 29.41 27.96 -15.35
CA ILE A 305 28.24 28.43 -16.11
C ILE A 305 27.92 27.46 -17.25
N LYS A 306 28.94 27.04 -18.01
CA LYS A 306 28.75 26.06 -19.09
C LYS A 306 28.25 24.72 -18.59
N ASN A 307 28.89 24.17 -17.55
CA ASN A 307 28.47 22.90 -16.95
C ASN A 307 27.02 22.96 -16.44
N LYS A 308 26.61 24.11 -15.89
CA LYS A 308 25.24 24.32 -15.45
C LYS A 308 24.26 24.40 -16.62
N ALA A 309 24.60 25.13 -17.69
CA ALA A 309 23.77 25.22 -18.89
C ALA A 309 23.59 23.85 -19.56
N ASP A 310 24.66 23.07 -19.68
CA ASP A 310 24.62 21.71 -20.23
C ASP A 310 23.77 20.77 -19.34
N ALA A 311 23.87 20.92 -18.02
CA ALA A 311 23.05 20.16 -17.08
C ALA A 311 21.56 20.52 -17.14
N GLU A 312 21.23 21.81 -17.26
CA GLU A 312 19.85 22.26 -17.46
C GLU A 312 19.26 21.74 -18.77
N ALA A 313 20.02 21.76 -19.86
CA ALA A 313 19.60 21.20 -21.14
C ALA A 313 19.36 19.67 -21.05
N ALA A 314 20.23 18.95 -20.34
CA ALA A 314 20.08 17.51 -20.10
C ALA A 314 18.86 17.19 -19.21
N GLU A 315 18.54 18.03 -18.22
CA GLU A 315 17.38 17.86 -17.35
C GLU A 315 16.07 18.17 -18.07
N ILE A 316 16.04 19.16 -18.97
CA ILE A 316 14.89 19.44 -19.84
C ILE A 316 14.60 18.23 -20.74
N LYS A 317 15.64 17.68 -21.38
CA LYS A 317 15.51 16.48 -22.23
C LYS A 317 15.04 15.28 -21.41
N LYS A 318 15.64 15.05 -20.23
CA LYS A 318 15.22 14.00 -19.29
C LYS A 318 13.74 14.13 -18.92
N THR A 319 13.28 15.33 -18.59
CA THR A 319 11.87 15.58 -18.23
C THR A 319 10.94 15.24 -19.40
N ALA A 320 11.32 15.62 -20.62
CA ALA A 320 10.57 15.26 -21.83
C ALA A 320 10.54 13.73 -22.06
N ASP A 321 11.69 13.05 -21.95
CA ASP A 321 11.80 11.60 -22.12
C ASP A 321 11.00 10.84 -21.05
N GLN A 322 11.05 11.28 -19.78
CA GLN A 322 10.25 10.70 -18.71
C GLN A 322 8.75 10.90 -18.93
N THR A 323 8.33 12.05 -19.44
CA THR A 323 6.93 12.34 -19.76
C THR A 323 6.44 11.42 -20.88
N ASN A 324 7.24 11.25 -21.94
CA ASN A 324 6.93 10.34 -23.04
C ASN A 324 6.85 8.88 -22.59
N ALA A 325 7.79 8.42 -21.75
CA ALA A 325 7.78 7.08 -21.18
C ALA A 325 6.53 6.83 -20.29
N MET A 326 6.09 7.84 -19.53
CA MET A 326 4.87 7.74 -18.74
C MET A 326 3.62 7.64 -19.61
N MET A 327 3.54 8.41 -20.70
CA MET A 327 2.42 8.35 -21.66
C MET A 327 2.35 7.00 -22.38
N ASN A 328 3.48 6.44 -22.79
CA ASN A 328 3.54 5.16 -23.51
C ASN A 328 3.15 3.95 -22.64
N ASN A 329 3.26 4.06 -21.31
CA ASN A 329 2.92 2.98 -20.37
C ASN A 329 1.48 3.07 -19.82
N LEU A 330 0.64 3.98 -20.33
CA LEU A 330 -0.79 4.04 -19.99
C LEU A 330 -1.57 2.92 -20.70
N GLU A 331 -1.72 1.77 -20.03
CA GLU A 331 -2.63 0.71 -20.47
C GLU A 331 -4.08 1.01 -20.01
N LEU A 332 -5.02 1.08 -20.97
CA LEU A 332 -6.46 1.04 -20.70
C LEU A 332 -6.85 -0.39 -20.31
N ASN A 333 -7.19 -0.62 -19.04
CA ASN A 333 -7.70 -1.91 -18.58
C ASN A 333 -9.23 -1.96 -18.75
N ASP A 334 -9.69 -2.56 -19.84
CA ASP A 334 -11.08 -2.99 -20.01
C ASP A 334 -11.27 -4.39 -19.42
N THR A 335 -11.46 -4.46 -18.11
CA THR A 335 -12.01 -5.67 -17.49
C THR A 335 -13.16 -5.27 -16.58
N VAL A 336 -14.34 -5.83 -16.85
CA VAL A 336 -15.49 -5.74 -15.96
C VAL A 336 -15.17 -6.54 -14.69
N ALA A 337 -14.55 -5.87 -13.71
CA ALA A 337 -14.24 -6.47 -12.43
C ALA A 337 -15.55 -6.76 -11.67
N PRO A 338 -15.71 -7.94 -11.06
CA PRO A 338 -16.85 -8.22 -10.20
C PRO A 338 -16.86 -7.25 -9.02
N GLU A 339 -18.06 -6.75 -8.68
CA GLU A 339 -18.23 -5.82 -7.57
C GLU A 339 -17.86 -6.51 -6.25
N ALA A 340 -16.80 -6.00 -5.64
CA ALA A 340 -16.21 -6.53 -4.43
C ALA A 340 -16.40 -5.53 -3.30
N ARG A 341 -16.75 -6.02 -2.12
CA ARG A 341 -16.63 -5.25 -0.90
C ARG A 341 -15.27 -5.54 -0.28
N ASP A 342 -14.49 -4.49 -0.18
CA ASP A 342 -13.18 -4.53 0.45
C ASP A 342 -13.33 -4.29 1.95
N GLY A 343 -12.32 -4.70 2.71
CA GLY A 343 -12.26 -4.53 4.14
C GLY A 343 -10.94 -5.04 4.68
N PHE A 344 -10.73 -4.90 5.98
CA PHE A 344 -9.60 -5.50 6.65
C PHE A 344 -10.03 -6.51 7.69
N LYS A 345 -9.19 -7.50 7.90
CA LYS A 345 -9.28 -8.43 9.03
C LYS A 345 -8.00 -8.41 9.83
N LEU A 346 -8.14 -8.25 11.13
CA LEU A 346 -7.04 -8.04 12.05
C LEU A 346 -6.55 -9.40 12.57
N LYS A 347 -5.33 -9.76 12.20
CA LYS A 347 -4.66 -10.99 12.64
C LYS A 347 -3.68 -10.68 13.74
N LEU A 348 -3.88 -11.30 14.91
CA LEU A 348 -2.99 -11.13 16.06
C LEU A 348 -1.83 -12.11 15.91
N LEU A 349 -0.61 -11.59 15.98
CA LEU A 349 0.63 -12.37 15.98
C LEU A 349 1.09 -12.66 17.41
N ASN A 350 0.87 -11.71 18.33
CA ASN A 350 1.17 -11.84 19.75
C ASN A 350 -0.04 -11.43 20.63
N LYS A 351 -0.11 -11.97 21.85
CA LYS A 351 -1.14 -11.63 22.85
C LYS A 351 -1.07 -10.16 23.28
N THR A 352 0.11 -9.55 23.23
CA THR A 352 0.34 -8.11 23.50
C THR A 352 -0.50 -7.20 22.59
N ALA A 353 -0.84 -7.64 21.38
CA ALA A 353 -1.72 -6.91 20.46
C ALA A 353 -3.11 -6.61 21.02
N ILE A 354 -3.58 -7.37 22.04
CA ILE A 354 -4.89 -7.10 22.65
C ILE A 354 -4.87 -5.75 23.38
N ALA A 355 -3.77 -5.40 24.04
CA ALA A 355 -3.62 -4.11 24.70
C ALA A 355 -3.61 -2.96 23.68
N GLU A 356 -2.93 -3.16 22.54
CA GLU A 356 -2.88 -2.16 21.46
C GLU A 356 -4.27 -1.93 20.84
N ILE A 357 -5.03 -3.01 20.60
CA ILE A 357 -6.41 -2.95 20.11
C ILE A 357 -7.32 -2.24 21.11
N PHE A 358 -7.18 -2.57 22.41
CA PHE A 358 -7.93 -1.91 23.47
C PHE A 358 -7.63 -0.41 23.50
N THR A 359 -6.36 -0.02 23.55
CA THR A 359 -5.93 1.38 23.56
C THR A 359 -6.47 2.15 22.35
N PHE A 360 -6.31 1.59 21.15
CA PHE A 360 -6.76 2.23 19.91
C PHE A 360 -8.28 2.42 19.86
N TRP A 361 -9.05 1.41 20.29
CA TRP A 361 -10.50 1.49 20.37
C TRP A 361 -10.96 2.43 21.49
N PHE A 362 -10.33 2.35 22.67
CA PHE A 362 -10.72 3.11 23.85
C PHE A 362 -10.57 4.61 23.65
N GLN A 363 -9.47 5.05 23.03
CA GLN A 363 -9.22 6.46 22.71
C GLN A 363 -10.24 7.07 21.75
N ARG A 364 -10.99 6.26 20.98
CA ARG A 364 -11.92 6.73 19.95
C ARG A 364 -13.39 6.55 20.34
N GLU A 365 -13.77 5.35 20.78
CA GLU A 365 -15.15 5.02 21.13
C GLU A 365 -15.29 4.75 22.64
N GLY A 366 -14.31 4.08 23.25
CA GLY A 366 -14.41 3.66 24.66
C GLY A 366 -14.52 4.83 25.65
N ILE A 367 -13.84 5.95 25.41
CA ILE A 367 -13.84 7.12 26.31
C ILE A 367 -15.22 7.78 26.43
N THR A 368 -16.11 7.55 25.46
CA THR A 368 -17.47 8.11 25.45
C THR A 368 -18.52 7.20 26.10
N LEU A 369 -18.14 5.97 26.46
CA LEU A 369 -19.05 4.99 27.03
C LEU A 369 -19.09 5.09 28.56
N THR A 370 -20.23 4.76 29.14
CA THR A 370 -20.39 4.61 30.59
C THR A 370 -19.69 3.34 31.12
N LEU A 371 -19.45 3.27 32.43
CA LEU A 371 -18.81 2.11 33.06
C LEU A 371 -19.56 0.79 32.79
N GLU A 372 -20.90 0.77 32.91
CA GLU A 372 -21.70 -0.42 32.59
C GLU A 372 -21.62 -0.84 31.12
N GLU A 373 -21.45 0.12 30.20
CA GLU A 373 -21.32 -0.17 28.77
C GLU A 373 -19.93 -0.70 28.43
N LEU A 374 -18.88 -0.21 29.11
CA LEU A 374 -17.51 -0.70 28.96
C LEU A 374 -17.39 -2.16 29.39
N GLU A 375 -18.01 -2.56 30.50
CA GLU A 375 -17.99 -3.94 31.00
C GLU A 375 -18.62 -4.94 30.03
N LYS A 376 -19.56 -4.48 29.19
CA LYS A 376 -20.26 -5.31 28.19
C LYS A 376 -19.49 -5.45 26.88
N LYS A 377 -18.39 -4.71 26.68
CA LYS A 377 -17.61 -4.75 25.42
C LYS A 377 -16.62 -5.90 25.43
N SER A 378 -16.78 -6.79 24.45
CA SER A 378 -15.84 -7.89 24.21
C SER A 378 -14.67 -7.46 23.31
N ILE A 379 -13.54 -8.16 23.46
CA ILE A 379 -12.36 -8.00 22.60
C ILE A 379 -12.72 -8.18 21.11
N ALA A 380 -13.68 -9.06 20.78
CA ALA A 380 -14.13 -9.26 19.41
C ALA A 380 -14.81 -8.00 18.82
N GLN A 381 -15.60 -7.28 19.63
CA GLN A 381 -16.22 -6.02 19.21
C GLN A 381 -15.16 -4.92 19.02
N MET A 382 -14.16 -4.85 19.90
CA MET A 382 -13.05 -3.89 19.77
C MET A 382 -12.24 -4.15 18.49
N LYS A 383 -11.98 -5.42 18.17
CA LYS A 383 -11.34 -5.81 16.89
C LYS A 383 -12.15 -5.39 15.67
N ALA A 384 -13.44 -5.70 15.67
CA ALA A 384 -14.34 -5.34 14.56
C ALA A 384 -14.41 -3.82 14.36
N TYR A 385 -14.33 -3.04 15.45
CA TYR A 385 -14.21 -1.58 15.36
C TYR A 385 -12.90 -1.16 14.69
N CYS A 386 -11.76 -1.70 15.11
CA CYS A 386 -10.46 -1.38 14.52
C CYS A 386 -10.39 -1.74 13.02
N GLU A 387 -10.98 -2.87 12.61
CA GLU A 387 -11.14 -3.26 11.20
C GLU A 387 -11.99 -2.26 10.41
N LYS A 388 -13.08 -1.78 11.00
CA LYS A 388 -13.98 -0.79 10.40
C LYS A 388 -13.33 0.58 10.26
N VAL A 389 -12.59 1.05 11.26
CA VAL A 389 -11.84 2.31 11.21
C VAL A 389 -10.75 2.23 10.15
N GLY A 390 -9.98 1.15 10.13
CA GLY A 390 -8.97 0.92 9.10
C GLY A 390 -9.54 0.96 7.69
N HIS A 391 -10.71 0.36 7.47
CA HIS A 391 -11.35 0.36 6.15
C HIS A 391 -11.92 1.73 5.75
N LYS A 392 -12.48 2.50 6.68
CA LYS A 392 -13.13 3.79 6.37
C LYS A 392 -12.18 4.98 6.32
N SER A 393 -11.20 5.01 7.22
CA SER A 393 -10.36 6.18 7.48
C SER A 393 -8.89 5.94 7.10
N GLY A 394 -8.50 4.70 6.79
CA GLY A 394 -7.10 4.32 6.55
C GLY A 394 -6.22 4.30 7.80
N ASP A 395 -6.80 4.57 8.97
CA ASP A 395 -6.12 4.64 10.25
C ASP A 395 -5.95 3.23 10.84
N LEU A 396 -4.72 2.71 10.76
CA LEU A 396 -4.36 1.34 11.10
C LEU A 396 -3.39 1.35 12.29
N ILE A 397 -3.55 0.38 13.19
CA ILE A 397 -2.54 0.12 14.22
C ILE A 397 -1.27 -0.41 13.52
N VAL A 398 -0.18 0.35 13.56
CA VAL A 398 1.13 -0.06 13.06
C VAL A 398 1.90 -0.69 14.21
N SER A 399 2.05 -2.01 14.18
CA SER A 399 2.72 -2.78 15.24
C SER A 399 3.26 -4.10 14.69
N GLU A 400 4.35 -4.60 15.27
CA GLU A 400 4.89 -5.94 14.97
C GLU A 400 4.01 -7.06 15.55
N ASN A 401 3.14 -6.74 16.52
CA ASN A 401 2.32 -7.71 17.24
C ASN A 401 1.02 -8.10 16.51
N LEU A 402 0.65 -7.36 15.45
CA LEU A 402 -0.57 -7.60 14.68
C LEU A 402 -0.40 -7.21 13.21
N LYS A 403 -1.27 -7.75 12.35
CA LYS A 403 -1.29 -7.41 10.93
C LYS A 403 -2.73 -7.28 10.42
N TYR A 404 -2.98 -6.27 9.60
CA TYR A 404 -4.21 -6.17 8.83
C TYR A 404 -4.06 -6.96 7.53
N GLU A 405 -4.92 -7.96 7.33
CA GLU A 405 -5.03 -8.69 6.07
C GLU A 405 -6.23 -8.14 5.30
N PRO A 406 -6.06 -7.71 4.03
CA PRO A 406 -7.18 -7.27 3.22
C PRO A 406 -8.13 -8.45 2.98
N VAL A 407 -9.43 -8.20 3.12
CA VAL A 407 -10.49 -9.16 2.85
C VAL A 407 -11.36 -8.64 1.73
N TYR A 408 -11.56 -9.48 0.74
CA TYR A 408 -12.40 -9.22 -0.41
C TYR A 408 -13.59 -10.16 -0.35
N LYS A 409 -14.81 -9.59 -0.39
CA LYS A 409 -16.05 -10.37 -0.43
C LYS A 409 -16.85 -10.03 -1.67
N ALA A 410 -17.36 -11.06 -2.34
CA ALA A 410 -18.24 -10.86 -3.48
C ALA A 410 -19.61 -10.33 -3.02
N VAL A 411 -20.10 -9.27 -3.68
CA VAL A 411 -21.42 -8.70 -3.38
C VAL A 411 -22.53 -9.56 -4.00
N ASN A 412 -23.59 -9.85 -3.23
CA ASN A 412 -24.80 -10.47 -3.75
C ASN A 412 -25.67 -9.39 -4.38
N ARG A 413 -25.88 -9.46 -5.70
CA ARG A 413 -26.75 -8.53 -6.41
C ARG A 413 -28.21 -8.97 -6.23
N LYS A 414 -29.11 -7.98 -6.14
CA LYS A 414 -30.56 -8.22 -6.11
C LYS A 414 -31.12 -8.37 -7.51
#